data_AF-A0A9E5LSA3-F1
#
_entry.id   AF-A0A9E5LSA3-F1
#
_cell.length_a   1.000
_cell.length_b   1.000
_cell.length_c   1.000
_cell.angle_alpha   90.00
_cell.angle_beta   90.00
_cell.angle_gamma   90.00
#
_symmetry.space_group_name_H-M   'P 1'
#
loop_
_entity.id
_entity.type
_entity.pdbx_description
1 polymer ?
#
loop_
_entity_poly.entity_id
_entity_poly.type
_entity_poly.pdbx_seq_one_letter_code
_entity_poly.pdbx_strand_id
1 'polypeptide(L)'
;LFRSTAEGETGHAHGHLEYLEQCGDPATGLPIGSARQNLMAAVAGETHEYTDMYPGMAKTARDEGFDEIADWFETLAKAERSHANRYQKALDQLVD
;
A
#
# COMPACT_ATOMS: atom_id res chain seq x y z
N LEU A 1 25.20 12.44 -6.09
CA LEU A 1 25.41 11.20 -5.31
C LEU A 1 24.07 10.59 -4.90
N PHE A 2 23.35 11.11 -3.90
CA PHE A 2 22.12 10.49 -3.37
C PHE A 2 21.08 10.03 -4.40
N ARG A 3 20.67 10.88 -5.35
CA ARG A 3 19.70 10.50 -6.39
C ARG A 3 20.17 9.33 -7.26
N SER A 4 21.46 9.32 -7.61
CA SER A 4 22.05 8.23 -8.41
C SER A 4 22.09 6.93 -7.62
N THR A 5 22.32 6.97 -6.32
CA THR A 5 22.25 5.79 -5.47
C THR A 5 20.80 5.28 -5.36
N ALA A 6 19.83 6.17 -5.12
CA ALA A 6 18.43 5.81 -5.04
C ALA A 6 17.89 5.15 -6.33
N GLU A 7 18.37 5.57 -7.49
CA GLU A 7 18.07 4.89 -8.76
C GLU A 7 18.60 3.45 -8.77
N GLY A 8 19.81 3.23 -8.27
CA GLY A 8 20.38 1.89 -8.10
C GLY A 8 19.53 1.02 -7.15
N GLU A 9 19.10 1.59 -6.02
CA GLU A 9 18.23 0.88 -5.07
C GLU A 9 16.84 0.56 -5.65
N THR A 10 16.35 1.37 -6.60
CA THR A 10 15.11 1.06 -7.35
C THR A 10 15.30 -0.19 -8.20
N GLY A 11 16.46 -0.33 -8.85
CA GLY A 11 16.83 -1.55 -9.57
C GLY A 11 16.92 -2.79 -8.65
N HIS A 12 17.48 -2.63 -7.45
CA HIS A 12 17.52 -3.72 -6.46
C HIS A 12 16.11 -4.15 -6.04
N ALA A 13 15.23 -3.19 -5.72
CA ALA A 13 13.85 -3.48 -5.34
C ALA A 13 13.07 -4.18 -6.47
N HIS A 14 13.27 -3.79 -7.73
CA HIS A 14 12.66 -4.47 -8.87
C HIS A 14 13.12 -5.92 -8.99
N GLY A 15 14.45 -6.15 -8.94
CA GLY A 15 15.00 -7.51 -8.97
C GLY A 15 14.50 -8.38 -7.82
N HIS A 16 14.28 -7.82 -6.63
CA HIS A 16 13.64 -8.55 -5.53
C HIS A 16 12.20 -8.94 -5.85
N LEU A 17 11.39 -8.02 -6.39
CA LEU A 17 9.99 -8.31 -6.73
C LEU A 17 9.85 -9.38 -7.82
N GLU A 18 10.75 -9.45 -8.80
CA GLU A 18 10.76 -10.51 -9.82
C GLU A 18 10.87 -11.92 -9.21
N TYR A 19 11.70 -12.09 -8.17
CA TYR A 19 11.80 -13.37 -7.47
C TYR A 19 10.62 -13.62 -6.52
N LEU A 20 10.10 -12.56 -5.89
CA LEU A 20 8.96 -12.66 -4.97
C LEU A 20 7.63 -12.95 -5.69
N GLU A 21 7.50 -12.63 -6.97
CA GLU A 21 6.29 -12.91 -7.77
C GLU A 21 5.84 -14.38 -7.65
N GLN A 22 6.78 -15.31 -7.53
CA GLN A 22 6.52 -16.74 -7.35
C GLN A 22 5.85 -17.09 -6.01
N CYS A 23 5.99 -16.23 -5.02
CA CYS A 23 5.51 -16.39 -3.65
C CYS A 23 4.35 -15.46 -3.30
N GLY A 24 4.02 -14.50 -4.17
CA GLY A 24 3.00 -13.47 -3.94
C GLY A 24 3.57 -12.14 -3.45
N ASP A 25 2.71 -11.14 -3.41
CA ASP A 25 2.98 -9.79 -2.92
C ASP A 25 3.47 -9.84 -1.47
N PRO A 26 4.65 -9.29 -1.14
CA PRO A 26 5.14 -9.26 0.23
C PRO A 26 4.25 -8.48 1.20
N ALA A 27 3.41 -7.56 0.74
CA ALA A 27 2.52 -6.77 1.60
C ALA A 27 1.23 -7.53 1.97
N THR A 28 0.71 -8.35 1.05
CA THR A 28 -0.63 -8.94 1.16
C THR A 28 -0.66 -10.46 1.10
N GLY A 29 0.40 -11.09 0.63
CA GLY A 29 0.47 -12.52 0.31
C GLY A 29 -0.36 -12.93 -0.91
N LEU A 30 -1.01 -11.98 -1.60
CA LEU A 30 -1.82 -12.26 -2.78
C LEU A 30 -0.95 -12.38 -4.04
N PRO A 31 -1.38 -13.13 -5.07
CA PRO A 31 -0.65 -13.18 -6.33
C PRO A 31 -0.51 -11.79 -6.97
N ILE A 32 0.65 -11.54 -7.60
CA ILE A 32 0.96 -10.36 -8.41
C ILE A 32 1.48 -10.80 -9.78
N GLY A 33 1.47 -9.89 -10.76
CA GLY A 33 1.89 -10.11 -12.13
C GLY A 33 0.97 -9.40 -13.13
N SER A 34 -0.19 -10.00 -13.40
CA SER A 34 -1.21 -9.38 -14.28
C SER A 34 -1.82 -8.11 -13.67
N ALA A 35 -2.34 -7.21 -14.51
CA ALA A 35 -3.00 -6.00 -14.05
C ALA A 35 -4.15 -6.28 -13.07
N ARG A 36 -4.94 -7.33 -13.32
CA ARG A 36 -6.02 -7.78 -12.43
C ARG A 36 -5.50 -8.23 -11.07
N GLN A 37 -4.46 -9.07 -11.05
CA GLN A 37 -3.83 -9.54 -9.81
C GLN A 37 -3.26 -8.37 -9.00
N ASN A 38 -2.54 -7.47 -9.67
CA ASN A 38 -1.95 -6.29 -9.03
C ASN A 38 -3.02 -5.38 -8.42
N LEU A 39 -4.13 -5.16 -9.14
CA LEU A 39 -5.26 -4.37 -8.62
C LEU A 39 -5.93 -5.05 -7.41
N MET A 40 -6.09 -6.37 -7.43
CA MET A 40 -6.64 -7.11 -6.29
C MET A 40 -5.74 -7.02 -5.06
N ALA A 41 -4.43 -7.21 -5.24
CA ALA A 41 -3.44 -7.06 -4.17
C ALA A 41 -3.44 -5.63 -3.60
N ALA A 42 -3.42 -4.62 -4.48
CA ALA A 42 -3.48 -3.22 -4.06
C ALA A 42 -4.76 -2.90 -3.28
N VAL A 43 -5.95 -3.31 -3.77
CA VAL A 43 -7.21 -3.09 -3.03
C VAL A 43 -7.18 -3.73 -1.64
N ALA A 44 -6.63 -4.93 -1.52
CA ALA A 44 -6.54 -5.62 -0.23
C ALA A 44 -5.62 -4.88 0.75
N GLY A 45 -4.42 -4.48 0.31
CA GLY A 45 -3.47 -3.73 1.12
C GLY A 45 -4.05 -2.40 1.57
N GLU A 46 -4.46 -1.57 0.62
CA GLU A 46 -5.06 -0.25 0.86
C GLU A 46 -6.28 -0.33 1.79
N THR A 47 -7.11 -1.37 1.64
CA THR A 47 -8.24 -1.60 2.53
C THR A 47 -7.81 -1.84 3.96
N HIS A 48 -6.86 -2.74 4.19
CA HIS A 48 -6.32 -2.98 5.53
C HIS A 48 -5.73 -1.70 6.15
N GLU A 49 -5.04 -0.89 5.34
CA GLU A 49 -4.43 0.36 5.79
C GLU A 49 -5.47 1.34 6.34
N TYR A 50 -6.55 1.59 5.60
CA TYR A 50 -7.57 2.55 6.04
C TYR A 50 -8.60 2.00 7.03
N THR A 51 -8.82 0.68 7.08
CA THR A 51 -9.80 0.09 8.02
C THR A 51 -9.20 -0.15 9.39
N ASP A 52 -7.95 -0.59 9.46
CA ASP A 52 -7.37 -1.11 10.70
C ASP A 52 -6.05 -0.43 11.05
N MET A 53 -5.06 -0.43 10.14
CA MET A 53 -3.70 -0.02 10.47
C MET A 53 -3.61 1.44 10.89
N TYR A 54 -4.01 2.39 10.02
CA TYR A 54 -3.94 3.80 10.32
C TYR A 54 -4.89 4.25 11.44
N PRO A 55 -6.14 3.77 11.52
CA PRO A 55 -7.00 4.04 12.67
C PRO A 55 -6.40 3.54 13.99
N GLY A 56 -5.77 2.36 13.99
CA GLY A 56 -5.07 1.81 15.16
C GLY A 56 -3.87 2.66 15.57
N MET A 57 -3.05 3.09 14.59
CA MET A 57 -1.91 3.99 14.83
C MET A 57 -2.37 5.35 15.36
N ALA A 58 -3.43 5.93 14.78
CA ALA A 58 -3.99 7.20 15.23
C ALA A 58 -4.48 7.12 16.69
N LYS A 59 -5.19 6.04 17.04
CA LYS A 59 -5.63 5.80 18.42
C LYS A 59 -4.43 5.71 19.37
N THR A 60 -3.42 4.91 19.05
CA THR A 60 -2.22 4.78 19.88
C THR A 60 -1.50 6.12 20.04
N ALA A 61 -1.31 6.87 18.95
CA ALA A 61 -0.68 8.20 19.00
C ALA A 61 -1.44 9.16 19.92
N ARG A 62 -2.79 9.15 19.87
CA ARG A 62 -3.62 9.98 20.74
C ARG A 62 -3.55 9.53 22.21
N ASP A 63 -3.53 8.23 22.46
CA ASP A 63 -3.35 7.65 23.81
C ASP A 63 -1.98 8.03 24.42
N GLU A 64 -0.95 8.19 23.58
CA GLU A 64 0.41 8.62 23.98
C GLU A 64 0.58 10.15 24.02
N GLY A 65 -0.44 10.93 23.67
CA GLY A 65 -0.42 12.40 23.72
C GLY A 65 0.20 13.09 22.49
N PHE A 66 0.30 12.38 21.37
CA PHE A 66 0.80 12.89 20.09
C PHE A 66 -0.34 13.27 19.14
N ASP A 67 -1.11 14.30 19.48
CA ASP A 67 -2.32 14.68 18.73
C ASP A 67 -2.07 15.01 17.25
N GLU A 68 -1.01 15.76 16.94
CA GLU A 68 -0.68 16.10 15.54
C GLU A 68 -0.32 14.86 14.70
N ILE A 69 0.34 13.87 15.31
CA ILE A 69 0.68 12.60 14.66
C ILE A 69 -0.59 11.75 14.49
N ALA A 70 -1.50 11.76 15.46
CA ALA A 70 -2.78 11.07 15.33
C ALA A 70 -3.60 11.65 14.16
N ASP A 71 -3.69 12.98 14.05
CA ASP A 71 -4.39 13.66 12.96
C ASP A 71 -3.73 13.40 11.60
N TRP A 72 -2.40 13.25 11.58
CA TRP A 72 -1.68 12.81 10.41
C TRP A 72 -2.06 11.39 9.98
N PHE A 73 -2.09 10.42 10.90
CA PHE A 73 -2.54 9.05 10.60
C PHE A 73 -4.00 9.00 10.12
N GLU A 74 -4.90 9.82 10.69
CA GLU A 74 -6.28 9.94 10.20
C GLU A 74 -6.34 10.53 8.78
N THR A 75 -5.39 11.41 8.43
CA THR A 75 -5.27 11.96 7.07
C THR A 75 -4.79 10.89 6.09
N LEU A 76 -3.82 10.07 6.48
CA LEU A 76 -3.36 8.92 5.68
C LEU A 76 -4.49 7.90 5.47
N ALA A 77 -5.24 7.55 6.51
CA ALA A 77 -6.41 6.66 6.36
C ALA A 77 -7.42 7.18 5.32
N LYS A 78 -7.64 8.50 5.25
CA LYS A 78 -8.53 9.09 4.22
C LYS A 78 -7.93 8.98 2.82
N ALA A 79 -6.61 9.09 2.68
CA ALA A 79 -5.90 8.94 1.42
C ALA A 79 -5.97 7.49 0.92
N GLU A 80 -5.64 6.50 1.76
CA GLU A 80 -5.68 5.08 1.38
C GLU A 80 -7.10 4.61 1.06
N ARG A 81 -8.12 5.14 1.76
CA ARG A 81 -9.52 4.91 1.35
C ARG A 81 -9.81 5.43 -0.05
N SER A 82 -9.24 6.57 -0.44
CA SER A 82 -9.35 7.10 -1.80
C SER A 82 -8.63 6.20 -2.81
N HIS A 83 -7.45 5.69 -2.48
CA HIS A 83 -6.70 4.75 -3.31
C HIS A 83 -7.47 3.45 -3.51
N ALA A 84 -7.92 2.80 -2.44
CA ALA A 84 -8.73 1.58 -2.49
C ALA A 84 -9.96 1.75 -3.40
N ASN A 85 -10.70 2.87 -3.26
CA ASN A 85 -11.86 3.15 -4.11
C ASN A 85 -11.49 3.32 -5.59
N ARG A 86 -10.37 3.99 -5.89
CA ARG A 86 -9.89 4.18 -7.27
C ARG A 86 -9.43 2.86 -7.89
N TYR A 87 -8.70 2.03 -7.14
CA TYR A 87 -8.26 0.72 -7.60
C TYR A 87 -9.43 -0.24 -7.79
N GLN A 88 -10.38 -0.27 -6.85
CA GLN A 88 -11.59 -1.10 -7.00
C GLN A 88 -12.36 -0.69 -8.27
N LYS A 89 -12.55 0.61 -8.50
CA LYS A 89 -13.20 1.09 -9.72
C LYS A 89 -12.43 0.69 -10.99
N ALA A 90 -11.10 0.75 -10.97
CA ALA A 90 -10.28 0.31 -12.10
C ALA A 90 -10.42 -1.20 -12.33
N LEU A 91 -10.45 -2.00 -11.26
CA LEU A 91 -10.65 -3.45 -11.31
C LEU A 91 -12.02 -3.82 -11.88
N ASP A 92 -13.08 -3.11 -11.46
CA ASP A 92 -14.45 -3.31 -11.95
C ASP A 92 -14.58 -2.99 -13.45
N GLN A 93 -13.76 -2.07 -13.95
CA GLN A 93 -13.76 -1.62 -15.34
C GLN A 93 -12.75 -2.36 -16.23
N LEU A 94 -11.89 -3.19 -15.64
CA LEU A 94 -10.82 -3.85 -16.36
C LEU A 94 -11.38 -4.93 -17.30
N VAL A 95 -11.06 -4.77 -18.59
CA VAL A 95 -11.27 -5.78 -19.63
C VAL A 95 -9.90 -6.29 -20.04
N ASP A 96 -9.57 -7.51 -19.61
CA ASP A 96 -8.31 -8.21 -19.84
C ASP A 96 -8.53 -9.66 -20.33
#